data_AF-A0A960G3V8-F1
#
_entry.id   AF-A0A960G3V8-F1
#
_cell.length_a   1.000
_cell.length_b   1.000
_cell.length_c   1.000
_cell.angle_alpha   90.00
_cell.angle_beta   90.00
_cell.angle_gamma   90.00
#
_symmetry.space_group_name_H-M   'P 1'
#
loop_
_entity.id
_entity.type
_entity.pdbx_description
1 polymer ?
#
loop_
_entity_poly.entity_id
_entity_poly.type
_entity_poly.pdbx_seq_one_letter_code
_entity_poly.pdbx_strand_id
1 'polypeptide(L)'
;MVFTSQPHDGVRRSGASLRPLTGSAAELVELLDDWLAHPAEPEPLIVETSGSTGAPKRVVLSRRAVLASVAATTRQLGAQGRWVLGLPPTYVAGLMVITRSLVAG
;
A
#
# COMPACT_ATOMS: atom_id res chain seq x y z
N MET A 1 38.37 3.63 -22.43
CA MET A 1 37.03 3.83 -23.01
C MET A 1 36.05 3.78 -21.85
N VAL A 2 35.73 4.95 -21.29
CA VAL A 2 34.89 5.09 -20.09
C VAL A 2 33.44 5.19 -20.54
N PHE A 3 32.61 4.22 -20.17
CA PHE A 3 31.16 4.33 -20.32
C PHE A 3 30.64 5.26 -19.22
N THR A 4 30.29 6.48 -19.60
CA THR A 4 29.49 7.36 -18.74
C THR A 4 28.03 6.96 -18.91
N SER A 5 27.52 6.08 -18.05
CA SER A 5 26.08 5.87 -17.95
C SER A 5 25.49 7.03 -17.15
N GLN A 6 24.71 7.87 -17.82
CA GLN A 6 23.92 8.95 -17.24
C GLN A 6 22.84 8.36 -16.31
N PRO A 7 22.58 8.92 -15.12
CA PRO A 7 21.46 8.51 -14.30
C PRO A 7 20.14 8.88 -14.98
N HIS A 8 19.26 7.89 -15.15
CA HIS A 8 17.90 8.08 -15.64
C HIS A 8 17.13 9.03 -14.71
N ASP A 9 16.46 10.00 -15.34
CA ASP A 9 15.71 11.09 -14.73
C ASP A 9 14.85 10.63 -13.55
N GLY A 10 15.08 11.27 -12.40
CA GLY A 10 14.26 11.13 -11.21
C GLY A 10 12.86 11.67 -11.47
N VAL A 11 11.88 10.76 -11.56
CA VAL A 11 10.53 11.08 -11.09
C VAL A 11 10.69 11.53 -9.64
N ARG A 12 10.47 12.81 -9.38
CA ARG A 12 10.37 13.33 -8.02
C ARG A 12 9.32 12.50 -7.29
N ARG A 13 9.74 11.64 -6.35
CA ARG A 13 8.87 10.99 -5.36
C ARG A 13 8.35 12.07 -4.39
N SER A 14 7.52 12.98 -4.87
CA SER A 14 7.14 14.17 -4.10
C SER A 14 5.86 13.93 -3.31
N GLY A 15 6.01 13.42 -2.07
CA GLY A 15 5.02 13.59 -0.99
C GLY A 15 4.41 12.31 -0.40
N ALA A 16 4.46 11.18 -1.11
CA ALA A 16 3.91 9.93 -0.63
C ALA A 16 4.81 9.21 0.40
N SER A 17 4.19 8.56 1.38
CA SER A 17 4.87 7.74 2.40
C SER A 17 3.98 6.57 2.78
N LEU A 18 4.58 5.45 3.18
CA LEU A 18 3.88 4.32 3.79
C LEU A 18 3.80 4.44 5.32
N ARG A 19 4.41 5.49 5.89
CA ARG A 19 4.58 5.68 7.34
C ARG A 19 4.66 7.17 7.73
N PRO A 20 3.54 7.83 8.06
CA PRO A 20 2.17 7.35 7.88
C PRO A 20 1.79 7.28 6.39
N LEU A 21 0.77 6.47 6.08
CA LEU A 21 0.20 6.38 4.73
C LEU A 21 -0.27 7.75 4.26
N THR A 22 0.41 8.27 3.25
CA THR A 22 0.15 9.59 2.65
C THR A 22 0.45 9.52 1.16
N GLY A 23 -0.21 10.37 0.38
CA GLY A 23 -0.09 10.39 -1.09
C GLY A 23 -1.41 10.07 -1.80
N SER A 24 -1.37 10.22 -3.11
CA SER A 24 -2.45 9.86 -4.02
C SER A 24 -2.60 8.35 -4.16
N ALA A 25 -3.72 7.90 -4.74
CA ALA A 25 -3.93 6.48 -5.02
C ALA A 25 -2.87 5.91 -5.97
N ALA A 26 -2.46 6.66 -7.00
CA ALA A 26 -1.46 6.21 -7.96
C ALA A 26 -0.09 6.00 -7.28
N GLU A 27 0.38 6.98 -6.49
CA GLU A 27 1.64 6.86 -5.76
C GLU A 27 1.61 5.70 -4.76
N LEU A 28 0.48 5.51 -4.06
CA LEU A 28 0.34 4.42 -3.10
C LEU A 28 0.27 3.05 -3.79
N VAL A 29 -0.31 2.94 -4.99
CA VAL A 29 -0.27 1.71 -5.79
C VAL A 29 1.18 1.32 -6.10
N GLU A 30 1.98 2.26 -6.61
CA GLU A 30 3.39 2.01 -6.93
C GLU A 30 4.19 1.62 -5.67
N LEU A 31 4.06 2.38 -4.58
CA LEU A 31 4.77 2.10 -3.34
C LEU A 31 4.35 0.77 -2.69
N LEU A 32 3.06 0.41 -2.78
CA LEU A 32 2.55 -0.85 -2.23
C LEU A 32 2.94 -2.05 -3.09
N ASP A 33 3.05 -1.89 -4.41
CA ASP A 33 3.55 -2.94 -5.29
C ASP A 33 5.02 -3.27 -4.96
N ASP A 34 5.87 -2.25 -4.87
CA ASP A 34 7.27 -2.37 -4.42
C ASP A 34 7.36 -3.03 -3.02
N TRP A 35 6.51 -2.60 -2.08
CA TRP A 35 6.50 -3.11 -0.71
C TRP A 35 6.02 -4.57 -0.62
N LEU A 36 5.05 -4.96 -1.44
CA LEU A 36 4.58 -6.35 -1.54
C LEU A 36 5.65 -7.25 -2.15
N ALA A 37 6.33 -6.79 -3.20
CA ALA A 37 7.38 -7.52 -3.91
C ALA A 37 8.71 -7.62 -3.14
N HIS A 38 8.87 -6.90 -2.02
CA HIS A 38 10.13 -6.88 -1.26
C HIS A 38 10.59 -8.30 -0.85
N PRO A 39 11.86 -8.69 -1.02
CA PRO A 39 12.31 -10.08 -0.83
C PRO A 39 12.30 -10.55 0.64
N ALA A 40 12.42 -9.63 1.59
CA ALA A 40 12.33 -9.87 3.04
C ALA A 40 11.10 -9.18 3.64
N GLU A 41 10.77 -9.41 4.91
CA GLU A 41 9.69 -8.68 5.59
C GLU A 41 10.02 -7.19 5.65
N PRO A 42 9.25 -6.33 4.96
CA PRO A 42 9.51 -4.90 4.96
C PRO A 42 9.02 -4.29 6.27
N GLU A 43 9.43 -3.04 6.50
CA GLU A 43 8.88 -2.25 7.58
C GLU A 43 7.34 -2.16 7.50
N PRO A 44 6.64 -2.24 8.65
CA PRO A 44 5.18 -2.25 8.65
C PRO A 44 4.62 -0.89 8.23
N LEU A 45 3.46 -0.95 7.57
CA LEU A 45 2.67 0.22 7.22
C LEU A 45 2.16 0.90 8.51
N ILE A 46 2.12 2.23 8.50
CA ILE A 46 1.46 3.00 9.56
C ILE A 46 0.28 3.74 8.96
N VAL A 47 -0.93 3.36 9.35
CA VAL A 47 -2.16 4.03 8.90
C VAL A 47 -2.68 4.91 10.03
N GLU A 48 -2.96 6.17 9.73
CA GLU A 48 -3.67 7.05 10.65
C GLU A 48 -5.18 6.89 10.44
N THR A 49 -5.89 6.65 11.52
CA THR A 49 -7.34 6.57 11.53
C THR A 49 -7.89 7.82 12.22
N SER A 50 -8.97 8.37 11.67
CA SER A 50 -9.53 9.66 12.09
C SER A 50 -9.94 9.72 13.56
N GLY A 51 -10.17 8.57 14.22
CA GLY A 51 -10.44 8.47 15.65
C GLY A 51 -11.65 9.32 16.08
N SER A 52 -12.83 8.71 16.22
CA SER A 52 -14.05 9.42 16.66
C SER A 52 -13.95 10.12 18.03
N THR A 53 -12.88 9.87 18.81
CA THR A 53 -12.60 10.42 20.14
C THR A 53 -11.57 11.56 20.14
N GLY A 54 -11.24 12.15 18.99
CA GLY A 54 -10.49 13.41 18.88
C GLY A 54 -8.99 13.30 18.62
N ALA A 55 -8.33 12.20 19.01
CA ALA A 55 -6.91 11.95 18.68
C ALA A 55 -6.79 10.86 17.60
N PRO A 56 -6.10 11.13 16.47
CA PRO A 56 -5.85 10.12 15.44
C PRO A 56 -5.11 8.91 16.02
N LYS A 57 -5.66 7.72 15.81
CA LYS A 57 -5.00 6.47 16.23
C LYS A 57 -4.14 5.95 15.10
N ARG A 58 -2.91 5.54 15.43
CA ARG A 58 -1.99 4.87 14.50
C ARG A 58 -2.19 3.37 14.55
N VAL A 59 -2.40 2.77 13.39
CA VAL A 59 -2.50 1.32 13.20
C VAL A 59 -1.22 0.87 12.51
N VAL A 60 -0.55 -0.11 13.11
CA VAL A 60 0.66 -0.73 12.55
C VAL A 60 0.26 -2.03 11.87
N LEU A 61 0.54 -2.17 10.57
CA LEU A 61 0.20 -3.35 9.78
C LEU A 61 1.46 -3.95 9.16
N SER A 62 1.86 -5.13 9.63
CA SER A 62 2.92 -5.91 8.98
C SER A 62 2.43 -6.46 7.63
N ARG A 63 3.37 -6.80 6.75
CA ARG A 63 3.04 -7.43 5.47
C ARG A 63 2.35 -8.77 5.69
N ARG A 64 2.81 -9.55 6.65
CA ARG A 64 2.12 -10.79 7.05
C ARG A 64 0.65 -10.55 7.43
N ALA A 65 0.34 -9.49 8.19
CA ALA A 65 -1.04 -9.19 8.58
C ALA A 65 -1.90 -8.76 7.38
N VAL A 66 -1.35 -7.94 6.49
CA VAL A 66 -2.02 -7.53 5.24
C VAL A 66 -2.32 -8.74 4.36
N LEU A 67 -1.33 -9.57 4.08
CA LEU A 67 -1.51 -10.77 3.25
C LEU A 67 -2.48 -11.78 3.87
N ALA A 68 -2.45 -11.95 5.20
CA ALA A 68 -3.42 -12.80 5.89
C ALA A 68 -4.86 -12.28 5.71
N SER A 69 -5.06 -10.96 5.77
CA SER A 69 -6.37 -10.33 5.52
C SER A 69 -6.82 -10.49 4.06
N VAL A 70 -5.91 -10.32 3.10
CA VAL A 70 -6.18 -10.59 1.68
C VAL A 70 -6.62 -12.04 1.50
N ALA A 71 -5.83 -13.01 1.97
CA ALA A 71 -6.14 -14.43 1.86
C ALA A 71 -7.47 -14.82 2.52
N ALA A 72 -7.79 -14.24 3.69
CA ALA A 72 -9.09 -14.45 4.34
C ALA A 72 -10.24 -13.90 3.48
N THR A 73 -10.06 -12.72 2.88
CA THR A 73 -11.06 -12.11 1.99
C THR A 73 -11.27 -12.95 0.74
N THR A 74 -10.18 -13.40 0.10
CA THR A 74 -10.21 -14.26 -1.09
C THR A 74 -10.93 -15.58 -0.81
N ARG A 75 -10.72 -16.20 0.37
CA ARG A 75 -11.45 -17.41 0.77
C ARG A 75 -12.96 -17.16 0.94
N GLN A 76 -13.35 -15.98 1.42
CA GLN A 76 -14.75 -15.66 1.71
C GLN A 76 -15.52 -15.22 0.46
N LEU A 77 -14.89 -14.45 -0.44
CA LEU A 77 -15.54 -13.80 -1.58
C LEU A 77 -15.14 -14.39 -2.94
N GLY A 78 -14.16 -15.29 -2.97
CA GLY A 78 -13.57 -15.80 -4.20
C GLY A 78 -12.38 -14.95 -4.67
N ALA A 79 -11.60 -15.53 -5.60
CA ALA A 79 -10.41 -14.89 -6.17
C ALA A 79 -10.69 -14.06 -7.44
N GLN A 80 -11.92 -14.12 -7.97
CA GLN A 80 -12.29 -13.47 -9.21
C GLN A 80 -13.15 -12.24 -8.93
N GLY A 81 -12.81 -11.09 -9.51
CA GLY A 81 -13.60 -9.87 -9.40
C GLY A 81 -12.75 -8.61 -9.46
N ARG A 82 -13.40 -7.48 -9.73
CA ARG A 82 -12.75 -6.17 -9.75
C ARG A 82 -12.97 -5.45 -8.42
N TRP A 83 -11.88 -5.02 -7.80
CA TRP A 83 -11.90 -4.17 -6.62
C TRP A 83 -12.03 -2.70 -7.04
N VAL A 84 -12.94 -1.97 -6.39
CA VAL A 84 -13.21 -0.54 -6.67
C VAL A 84 -12.83 0.29 -5.45
N LEU A 85 -11.97 1.30 -5.65
CA LEU A 85 -11.55 2.22 -4.59
C LEU A 85 -12.60 3.30 -4.36
N GLY A 86 -13.50 3.06 -3.42
CA GLY A 86 -14.55 4.01 -3.02
C GLY A 86 -14.23 4.87 -1.80
N LEU A 87 -13.06 4.68 -1.16
CA LEU A 87 -12.64 5.36 0.06
C LEU A 87 -11.23 5.94 -0.14
N PRO A 88 -10.82 6.96 0.66
CA PRO A 88 -9.46 7.48 0.62
C PRO A 88 -8.42 6.35 0.74
N PRO A 89 -7.39 6.30 -0.13
CA PRO A 89 -6.41 5.21 -0.16
C PRO A 89 -5.53 5.17 1.10
N THR A 90 -5.46 6.28 1.82
CA THR A 90 -4.72 6.43 3.07
C THR A 90 -5.45 5.83 4.28
N TYR A 91 -6.71 5.41 4.14
CA TYR A 91 -7.45 4.70 5.20
C TYR A 91 -7.26 3.19 5.06
N VAL A 92 -7.37 2.44 6.17
CA VAL A 92 -7.21 0.97 6.17
C VAL A 92 -8.11 0.32 5.13
N ALA A 93 -9.36 0.77 5.00
CA ALA A 93 -10.29 0.22 4.02
C ALA A 93 -9.84 0.48 2.56
N GLY A 94 -9.34 1.67 2.25
CA GLY A 94 -8.82 2.01 0.92
C GLY A 94 -7.51 1.26 0.60
N LEU A 95 -6.60 1.21 1.56
CA LEU A 95 -5.37 0.40 1.50
C LEU A 95 -5.69 -1.07 1.14
N MET A 96 -6.66 -1.67 1.84
CA MET A 96 -7.03 -3.06 1.60
C MET A 96 -7.74 -3.30 0.26
N VAL A 97 -8.29 -2.26 -0.38
CA VAL A 97 -8.76 -2.39 -1.78
C VAL A 97 -7.54 -2.49 -2.70
N ILE A 98 -6.58 -1.57 -2.56
CA ILE A 98 -5.37 -1.55 -3.40
C ILE A 98 -4.59 -2.86 -3.30
N THR A 99 -4.31 -3.32 -2.07
CA THR A 99 -3.50 -4.55 -1.87
C THR A 99 -4.20 -5.79 -2.41
N ARG A 100 -5.53 -5.88 -2.30
CA ARG A 100 -6.29 -7.01 -2.88
C ARG A 100 -6.27 -6.96 -4.41
N SER A 101 -6.35 -5.77 -5.02
CA SER A 101 -6.18 -5.62 -6.47
C SER A 101 -4.82 -6.13 -6.91
N LEU A 102 -3.74 -5.64 -6.29
CA LEU A 102 -2.36 -5.98 -6.65
C LEU A 102 -2.07 -7.48 -6.50
N VAL A 103 -2.62 -8.13 -5.47
CA VAL A 103 -2.44 -9.57 -5.26
C VAL A 103 -3.29 -10.43 -6.20
N ALA A 104 -4.44 -9.93 -6.66
CA ALA A 104 -5.35 -10.68 -7.53
C ALA A 104 -4.93 -10.70 -9.01
N GLY A 105 -4.12 -9.72 -9.46
CA GLY A 105 -3.72 -9.55 -10.86
C GLY A 105 -4.66 -8.65 -11.63
#